data_AF-A0A183NEX6-F1
#
_entry.id   AF-A0A183NEX6-F1
#
_cell.length_a   1.000
_cell.length_b   1.000
_cell.length_c   1.000
_cell.angle_alpha   90.00
_cell.angle_beta   90.00
_cell.angle_gamma   90.00
#
_symmetry.space_group_name_H-M   'P 1'
#
loop_
_entity.id
_entity.type
_entity.pdbx_description
1 polymer ?
#
loop_
_entity_poly.entity_id
_entity_poly.type
_entity_poly.pdbx_seq_one_letter_code
_entity_poly.pdbx_strand_id
1 'polypeptide(L)'
;MFWKRFNKVQLDRLAIIKEHNMLEQENIQLKLLLKQYLDGISVNSEVISGDNSLIVINGRSNLKHMSIIDDPRIRLISTDDDSVQPKEMINYATTPAAVDYRIRQTT
;
A
#
# COMPACT_ATOMS: atom_id res chain seq x y z
N MET A 1 -5.47 13.74 -51.64
CA MET A 1 -4.97 12.70 -50.70
C MET A 1 -3.86 13.16 -49.73
N PHE A 2 -3.45 14.45 -49.71
CA PHE A 2 -2.35 14.93 -48.86
C PHE A 2 -2.74 15.17 -47.38
N TRP A 3 -3.80 15.94 -47.15
CA TRP A 3 -4.21 16.38 -45.81
C TRP A 3 -4.49 15.23 -44.83
N LYS A 4 -5.02 14.11 -45.31
CA LYS A 4 -5.24 12.91 -44.48
C LYS A 4 -3.92 12.33 -43.95
N ARG A 5 -2.89 12.25 -44.80
CA ARG A 5 -1.57 11.74 -44.40
C ARG A 5 -0.83 12.73 -43.49
N PHE A 6 -0.92 14.02 -43.78
CA PHE A 6 -0.36 15.07 -42.94
C PHE A 6 -0.97 15.05 -41.54
N ASN A 7 -2.30 15.05 -41.43
CA ASN A 7 -3.00 15.04 -40.14
C ASN A 7 -2.69 13.77 -39.35
N LYS A 8 -2.59 12.61 -40.00
CA LYS A 8 -2.20 11.37 -39.33
C LYS A 8 -0.83 11.50 -38.66
N VAL A 9 0.18 11.98 -39.39
CA VAL A 9 1.53 12.13 -38.84
C VAL A 9 1.57 13.16 -37.70
N GLN A 10 0.78 14.23 -37.80
CA GLN A 10 0.68 15.23 -36.72
C GLN A 10 0.03 14.64 -35.46
N LEU A 11 -1.03 13.84 -35.59
CA LEU A 11 -1.67 13.16 -34.46
C LEU A 11 -0.73 12.12 -33.85
N ASP A 12 -0.03 11.34 -34.68
CA ASP A 12 0.96 10.36 -34.21
C ASP A 12 2.09 11.07 -33.41
N ARG A 13 2.57 12.22 -33.91
CA ARG A 13 3.56 13.04 -33.18
C ARG A 13 3.03 13.52 -31.83
N LEU A 14 1.79 14.03 -31.78
CA LEU A 14 1.18 14.51 -30.54
C LEU A 14 0.96 13.37 -29.54
N ALA A 15 0.58 12.19 -30.00
CA ALA A 15 0.41 11.00 -29.16
C ALA A 15 1.73 10.61 -28.48
N ILE A 16 2.83 10.55 -29.25
CA ILE A 16 4.17 10.23 -28.71
C ILE A 16 4.61 11.25 -27.67
N ILE A 17 4.42 12.56 -27.94
CA ILE A 17 4.79 13.61 -26.99
C ILE A 17 3.99 13.47 -25.69
N LYS A 18 2.69 13.19 -25.79
CA LYS A 18 1.83 12.98 -24.62
C LYS A 18 2.30 11.78 -23.78
N GLU A 19 2.60 10.67 -24.44
CA GLU A 19 3.08 9.45 -23.77
C GLU A 19 4.42 9.68 -23.08
N HIS A 20 5.37 10.34 -23.76
CA HIS A 20 6.65 10.72 -23.16
C HIS A 20 6.46 11.56 -21.90
N ASN A 21 5.64 12.61 -21.96
CA ASN A 21 5.40 13.49 -20.82
C ASN A 21 4.72 12.74 -19.66
N MET A 22 3.80 11.82 -19.96
CA MET A 22 3.16 10.98 -18.95
C MET A 22 4.18 10.08 -18.25
N LEU A 23 5.06 9.42 -19.01
CA LEU A 23 6.12 8.57 -18.47
C LEU A 23 7.14 9.37 -17.65
N GLU A 24 7.47 10.58 -18.06
CA GLU A 24 8.34 11.48 -17.29
C GLU A 24 7.72 11.86 -15.94
N GLN A 25 6.44 12.22 -15.94
CA GLN A 25 5.69 12.50 -14.71
C GLN A 25 5.63 11.29 -13.78
N GLU A 26 5.34 10.10 -14.31
CA GLU A 26 5.33 8.87 -13.53
C GLU A 26 6.71 8.56 -12.95
N ASN A 27 7.78 8.73 -13.74
CA ASN A 27 9.15 8.52 -13.27
C ASN A 27 9.50 9.46 -12.11
N ILE A 28 9.11 10.74 -12.19
CA ILE A 28 9.29 11.71 -11.10
C ILE A 28 8.52 11.27 -9.86
N GLN A 29 7.26 10.86 -10.02
CA GLN A 29 6.44 10.38 -8.91
C GLN A 29 7.04 9.14 -8.24
N LEU A 30 7.52 8.17 -9.02
CA LEU A 30 8.19 6.98 -8.51
C LEU A 30 9.47 7.31 -7.74
N LYS A 31 10.28 8.24 -8.26
CA LYS A 31 11.48 8.73 -7.56
C LYS A 31 11.13 9.42 -6.25
N LEU A 32 10.05 10.21 -6.23
CA LEU A 32 9.59 10.87 -5.01
C LEU A 32 9.12 9.84 -3.97
N LEU A 33 8.36 8.83 -4.39
CA LEU A 33 7.89 7.76 -3.50
C LEU A 33 9.05 6.95 -2.95
N LEU A 34 10.02 6.61 -3.80
CA LEU A 34 11.23 5.89 -3.38
C LEU A 34 12.02 6.74 -2.38
N LYS A 35 12.19 8.04 -2.63
CA LYS A 35 12.84 8.94 -1.70
C LYS A 35 12.12 8.95 -0.35
N GLN A 36 10.79 9.10 -0.35
CA GLN A 36 9.99 9.06 0.87
C GLN A 36 10.14 7.74 1.64
N TYR A 37 10.23 6.61 0.93
CA TYR A 37 10.48 5.31 1.55
C TYR A 37 11.87 5.26 2.19
N LEU A 38 12.90 5.68 1.45
CA LEU A 38 14.28 5.73 1.95
C LEU A 38 14.42 6.66 3.16
N ASP A 39 13.77 7.83 3.14
CA ASP A 39 13.74 8.76 4.28
C ASP A 39 13.03 8.16 5.51
N GLY A 40 12.12 7.21 5.29
CA GLY A 40 11.40 6.49 6.33
C GLY A 40 12.12 5.26 6.90
N ILE A 41 13.18 4.75 6.24
CA ILE A 41 13.94 3.56 6.71
C ILE A 41 15.43 3.81 6.91
N SER A 42 15.99 4.82 6.24
CA SER A 42 17.40 5.17 6.27
C SER A 42 17.60 6.49 7.02
N VAL A 43 18.69 6.56 7.78
CA VAL A 43 19.01 7.70 8.62
C VAL A 43 20.08 8.53 7.89
N ASN A 44 19.66 9.64 7.27
CA ASN A 44 20.59 10.65 6.73
C ASN A 44 20.53 11.96 7.54
N SER A 45 21.57 12.79 7.45
CA SER A 45 21.72 14.05 8.18
C SER A 45 20.57 15.04 7.89
N GLU A 46 20.14 15.15 6.63
CA GLU A 46 19.00 15.97 6.23
C GLU A 46 17.66 15.41 6.74
N VAL A 47 17.56 14.09 6.81
CA VAL A 47 16.39 13.33 7.26
C VAL A 47 16.25 13.40 8.80
N ILE A 48 17.34 13.55 9.54
CA ILE A 48 17.35 13.80 10.99
C ILE A 48 17.02 15.27 11.30
N SER A 49 17.45 16.20 10.45
CA SER A 49 17.21 17.64 10.65
C SER A 49 15.77 18.08 10.38
N GLY A 50 15.04 17.31 9.57
CA GLY A 50 13.64 17.56 9.25
C GLY A 50 12.66 16.82 10.18
N ASP A 51 11.36 17.06 9.96
CA ASP A 51 10.30 16.36 10.68
C ASP A 51 10.22 14.89 10.24
N ASN A 52 10.73 13.98 11.08
CA ASN A 52 10.80 12.55 10.79
C ASN A 52 10.17 11.69 11.90
N SER A 53 9.45 10.64 11.49
CA SER A 53 8.93 9.55 12.32
C SER A 53 9.99 8.68 13.00
N LEU A 54 11.25 8.70 12.54
CA LEU A 54 12.35 7.87 13.02
C LEU A 54 12.89 8.28 14.40
N ILE A 55 12.49 9.44 14.92
CA ILE A 55 13.03 10.00 16.16
C ILE A 55 11.89 10.26 17.16
N VAL A 56 12.08 9.81 18.40
CA VAL A 56 11.18 10.10 19.53
C VAL A 56 11.96 10.87 20.57
N ILE A 57 11.55 12.11 20.84
CA ILE A 57 12.17 12.97 21.85
C ILE A 57 11.20 13.13 23.01
N ASN A 58 11.61 12.74 24.22
CA ASN A 58 10.80 12.88 25.43
C ASN A 58 9.38 12.28 25.30
N GLY A 59 9.27 11.09 24.68
CA GLY A 59 8.00 10.39 24.45
C GLY A 59 7.10 10.97 23.36
N ARG A 60 7.52 12.04 22.67
CA ARG A 60 6.77 12.65 21.56
C ARG A 60 7.39 12.21 20.23
N SER A 61 6.58 11.64 19.34
CA SER A 61 6.99 11.24 17.99
C SER A 61 6.27 12.08 16.93
N ASN A 62 6.95 12.40 15.83
CA ASN A 62 6.36 13.13 14.70
C ASN A 62 5.61 12.20 13.74
N LEU A 63 4.96 11.16 14.27
CA LEU A 63 4.12 10.26 13.49
C LEU A 63 2.91 11.06 13.01
N LYS A 64 2.86 11.40 11.72
CA LYS A 64 1.59 11.75 11.08
C LYS A 64 0.75 10.48 11.08
N HIS A 65 -0.08 10.31 12.10
CA HIS A 65 -1.08 9.27 12.16
C HIS A 65 -2.01 9.47 10.96
N MET A 66 -1.72 8.80 9.84
CA MET A 66 -2.73 8.58 8.81
C MET A 66 -3.88 7.89 9.53
N SER A 67 -5.01 8.56 9.67
CA SER A 67 -6.24 7.98 10.18
C SER A 67 -6.61 6.82 9.27
N ILE A 68 -6.22 5.61 9.69
CA ILE A 68 -6.63 4.33 9.11
C ILE A 68 -8.17 4.22 9.01
N ILE A 69 -8.87 5.06 9.77
CA ILE A 69 -10.32 5.23 9.84
C ILE A 69 -10.94 5.75 8.53
N ASP A 70 -10.17 6.44 7.67
CA ASP A 70 -10.71 7.05 6.44
C ASP A 70 -10.63 6.13 5.21
N ASP A 71 -10.04 4.93 5.33
CA ASP A 71 -10.01 3.96 4.22
C ASP A 71 -11.37 3.23 4.14
N PRO A 72 -12.14 3.36 3.03
CA PRO A 72 -13.45 2.73 2.89
C PRO A 72 -13.40 1.19 2.92
N ARG A 73 -12.22 0.57 2.88
CA ARG A 73 -12.03 -0.89 3.00
C ARG A 73 -11.89 -1.36 4.45
N ILE A 74 -11.71 -0.46 5.41
CA ILE A 74 -11.45 -0.81 6.80
C ILE A 74 -12.71 -0.56 7.62
N ARG A 75 -13.32 -1.63 8.13
CA ARG A 75 -14.45 -1.55 9.07
C ARG A 75 -13.93 -1.71 10.49
N LEU A 76 -14.02 -0.65 11.29
CA LEU A 76 -13.80 -0.74 12.73
C LEU A 76 -14.94 -1.58 13.32
N ILE A 77 -14.62 -2.77 13.81
CA ILE A 77 -15.57 -3.57 14.59
C ILE A 77 -15.61 -2.91 15.97
N SER A 78 -16.67 -2.15 16.24
CA SER A 78 -16.94 -1.68 17.60
C SER A 78 -17.15 -2.91 18.49
N THR A 79 -16.38 -3.01 19.57
CA THR A 79 -16.44 -4.09 20.56
C THR A 79 -17.75 -4.14 21.36
N ASP A 80 -18.75 -3.35 20.98
CA ASP A 80 -20.05 -3.26 21.64
C ASP A 80 -21.11 -4.19 21.00
N ASP A 81 -20.70 -5.03 20.04
CA ASP A 81 -21.57 -6.07 19.49
C ASP A 81 -21.39 -7.37 20.28
N ASP A 82 -22.18 -7.52 21.34
CA ASP A 82 -22.26 -8.69 22.24
C ASP A 82 -22.67 -10.01 21.53
N SER A 83 -22.75 -10.04 20.20
CA SER A 83 -23.15 -11.22 19.42
C SER A 83 -22.00 -11.99 18.76
N VAL A 84 -20.75 -11.50 18.80
CA VAL A 84 -19.60 -12.20 18.21
C VAL A 84 -18.90 -13.07 19.26
N GLN A 85 -19.25 -14.36 19.28
CA GLN A 85 -18.52 -15.37 20.06
C GLN A 85 -17.03 -15.34 19.68
N PRO A 86 -16.09 -15.27 20.66
CA PRO A 86 -14.66 -15.29 20.36
C PRO A 86 -14.33 -16.56 19.58
N LYS A 87 -13.88 -16.39 18.33
CA LYS A 87 -13.32 -17.50 17.57
C LYS A 87 -12.01 -17.87 18.27
N GLU A 88 -12.03 -18.97 19.02
CA GLU A 88 -10.86 -19.44 19.75
C GLU A 88 -9.65 -19.46 18.82
N MET A 89 -8.59 -18.77 19.24
CA MET A 89 -7.33 -18.74 18.53
C MET A 89 -6.72 -20.14 18.64
N ILE A 90 -6.84 -20.92 17.57
CA ILE A 90 -6.16 -22.21 17.43
C ILE A 90 -4.64 -21.96 17.45
N ASN A 91 -4.01 -22.22 18.60
CA ASN A 91 -2.58 -22.16 18.80
C ASN A 91 -1.91 -23.35 18.08
N TYR A 92 -1.37 -23.11 16.89
CA TYR A 92 -0.65 -24.10 16.08
C TYR A 92 0.66 -24.61 16.68
N ALA A 93 1.07 -24.10 17.86
CA ALA A 93 2.30 -24.53 18.53
C ALA A 93 2.13 -25.81 19.36
N THR A 94 0.90 -26.24 19.69
CA THR A 94 0.67 -27.35 20.62
C THR A 94 -0.56 -28.19 20.22
N THR A 95 -0.45 -29.07 19.24
CA THR A 95 -1.39 -30.20 19.12
C THR A 95 -0.65 -31.43 18.59
N PRO A 96 -0.56 -32.53 19.37
CA PRO A 96 0.09 -33.76 18.93
C PRO A 96 -0.68 -34.38 17.76
N ALA A 97 0.07 -34.87 16.78
CA ALA A 97 -0.42 -35.51 15.56
C ALA A 97 -1.38 -36.67 15.85
N ALA A 98 -2.68 -36.45 15.65
CA ALA A 98 -3.66 -37.49 15.34
C ALA A 98 -4.94 -36.84 14.79
N VAL A 99 -5.04 -36.70 13.47
CA VAL A 99 -6.32 -36.43 12.81
C VAL A 99 -6.62 -37.62 11.91
N ASP A 100 -7.54 -38.45 12.37
CA ASP A 100 -8.00 -39.67 11.73
C ASP A 100 -9.05 -39.31 10.66
N TYR A 101 -8.82 -39.70 9.40
CA TYR A 101 -9.70 -39.35 8.28
C TYR A 101 -10.67 -40.50 7.97
N ARG A 102 -11.91 -40.42 8.47
CA ARG A 102 -13.00 -41.28 7.97
C ARG A 102 -13.88 -40.55 6.98
N ILE A 103 -13.73 -40.93 5.72
CA ILE A 103 -14.56 -40.54 4.59
C ILE A 103 -15.94 -41.20 4.74
N ARG A 104 -17.02 -40.41 4.71
CA ARG A 104 -18.38 -40.94 4.73
C ARG A 104 -18.76 -41.42 3.32
N GLN A 105 -18.89 -42.73 3.15
CA GLN A 105 -19.56 -43.31 1.98
C GLN A 105 -21.07 -43.15 2.16
N THR A 106 -21.73 -42.47 1.23
CA THR A 106 -23.19 -42.45 1.13
C THR A 106 -23.63 -43.58 0.20
N THR A 107 -24.48 -44.46 0.71
CA THR A 107 -25.22 -45.48 -0.08
C THR A 107 -26.48 -44.86 -0.66
#